data_AF-A0ABD6U746-F1
#
_entry.id   AF-A0ABD6U746-F1
#
_cell.length_a   1.000
_cell.length_b   1.000
_cell.length_c   1.000
_cell.angle_alpha   90.00
_cell.angle_beta   90.00
_cell.angle_gamma   90.00
#
_symmetry.space_group_name_H-M   'P 1'
#
loop_
_entity.id
_entity.type
_entity.pdbx_description
1 polymer ?
#
loop_
_entity_poly.entity_id
_entity_poly.type
_entity_poly.pdbx_seq_one_letter_code
_entity_poly.pdbx_strand_id
1 'polypeptide(L)'
;MSEEKEQSAKGFGLLGLIGRSPAARYLAAKKARKSTIQIDKLDDAELEMAERFAQELAQELMSTYSAEQIAQIAARHMIGADVFQRKASSAVDNYRKQISEKRADRVKENKEHVIAMARQIAKEKWQEDTEKKIRKGEMARLVYGALQATIYGKQATLGSVRDWITPVTPGYASKRGR
;
A
#
# COMPACT_ATOMS: atom_id res chain seq x y z
N MET A 1 33.29 12.81 63.42
CA MET A 1 31.99 13.27 62.88
C MET A 1 32.24 13.57 61.41
N SER A 2 32.31 12.57 60.53
CA SER A 2 31.22 11.69 60.08
C SER A 2 30.05 12.51 59.56
N GLU A 3 29.98 12.71 58.24
CA GLU A 3 28.93 12.15 57.37
C GLU A 3 29.13 12.60 55.93
N GLU A 4 29.45 11.63 55.07
CA GLU A 4 29.16 11.65 53.64
C GLU A 4 27.65 11.79 53.43
N LYS A 5 27.23 12.52 52.38
CA LYS A 5 26.04 12.14 51.60
C LYS A 5 26.08 12.70 50.18
N GLU A 6 26.41 11.76 49.31
CA GLU A 6 25.99 11.53 47.94
C GLU A 6 24.74 12.24 47.36
N GLN A 7 24.88 12.47 46.05
CA GLN A 7 23.89 12.32 44.96
C GLN A 7 22.76 13.35 44.80
N SER A 8 22.78 14.03 43.64
CA SER A 8 21.59 14.10 42.79
C SER A 8 21.99 14.26 41.32
N ALA A 9 21.85 13.17 40.57
CA ALA A 9 22.05 13.13 39.13
C ALA A 9 20.94 13.93 38.44
N LYS A 10 21.32 14.96 37.67
CA LYS A 10 20.43 15.59 36.69
C LYS A 10 20.09 14.56 35.62
N GLY A 11 18.89 14.02 35.72
CA GLY A 11 18.31 13.11 34.75
C GLY A 11 18.33 13.73 33.35
N PHE A 12 19.15 13.16 32.47
CA PHE A 12 18.95 13.23 31.04
C PHE A 12 17.59 12.60 30.73
N GLY A 13 16.58 13.44 30.51
CA GLY A 13 15.28 13.03 29.99
C GLY A 13 15.39 12.58 28.53
N LEU A 14 16.00 11.41 28.29
CA LEU A 14 15.93 10.65 27.03
C LEU A 14 14.67 9.76 27.03
N LEU A 15 13.52 10.33 27.40
CA LEU A 15 12.21 9.69 27.31
C LEU A 15 11.42 10.36 26.18
N GLY A 16 11.70 9.93 24.95
CA GLY A 16 10.98 10.43 23.77
C GLY A 16 11.11 9.59 22.50
N LEU A 17 11.87 8.49 22.50
CA LEU A 17 12.04 7.60 21.34
C LEU A 17 11.57 6.17 21.62
N ILE A 18 10.55 6.01 22.47
CA ILE A 18 9.83 4.73 22.54
C ILE A 18 9.02 4.59 21.25
N GLY A 19 9.39 3.56 20.49
CA GLY A 19 8.94 3.33 19.13
C GLY A 19 7.42 3.36 19.01
N ARG A 20 6.92 4.31 18.22
CA ARG A 20 5.64 4.14 17.53
C ARG A 20 5.70 2.80 16.81
N SER A 21 4.88 1.85 17.27
CA SER A 21 4.79 0.51 16.70
C SER A 21 4.61 0.60 15.19
N PRO A 22 5.09 -0.40 14.42
CA PRO A 22 4.84 -0.44 12.97
C PRO A 22 3.36 -0.24 12.63
N ALA A 23 2.45 -0.72 13.49
CA ALA A 23 1.01 -0.51 13.38
C ALA A 23 0.60 0.97 13.56
N ALA A 24 1.19 1.69 14.53
CA ALA A 24 0.94 3.12 14.72
C ALA A 24 1.47 3.97 13.56
N ARG A 25 2.63 3.61 12.97
CA ARG A 25 3.13 4.26 11.73
C ARG A 25 2.25 3.94 10.53
N TYR A 26 1.75 2.71 10.43
CA TYR A 26 0.82 2.30 9.38
C TYR A 26 -0.52 3.04 9.47
N LEU A 27 -1.06 3.21 10.67
CA LEU A 27 -2.29 3.99 10.91
C LEU A 27 -2.08 5.49 10.65
N ALA A 28 -0.95 6.06 11.07
CA ALA A 28 -0.60 7.45 10.76
C ALA A 28 -0.44 7.66 9.24
N ALA A 29 0.21 6.72 8.53
CA ALA A 29 0.32 6.76 7.07
C ALA A 29 -1.03 6.53 6.36
N LYS A 30 -1.94 5.73 6.94
CA LYS A 30 -3.29 5.53 6.42
C LYS A 30 -4.18 6.77 6.64
N LYS A 31 -3.97 7.53 7.73
CA LYS A 31 -4.63 8.81 7.99
C LYS A 31 -4.10 9.91 7.06
N ALA A 32 -2.80 9.90 6.74
CA ALA A 32 -2.19 10.84 5.79
C ALA A 32 -2.50 10.53 4.31
N ARG A 33 -2.84 9.28 3.95
CA ARG A 33 -3.18 8.86 2.57
C ARG A 33 -4.65 9.02 2.20
N LYS A 34 -5.46 9.59 3.10
CA LYS A 34 -6.84 9.98 2.84
C LYS A 34 -6.95 11.45 2.43
N SER A 35 -5.89 12.02 1.84
CA SER A 35 -6.07 13.13 0.89
C SER A 35 -6.71 12.57 -0.38
N THR A 36 -7.98 12.15 -0.26
CA THR A 36 -8.92 12.42 -1.33
C THR A 36 -8.67 13.88 -1.67
N ILE A 37 -8.30 14.15 -2.92
CA ILE A 37 -8.36 15.51 -3.45
C ILE A 37 -9.84 15.86 -3.30
N GLN A 38 -10.19 16.43 -2.15
CA GLN A 38 -11.42 17.17 -2.01
C GLN A 38 -11.17 18.33 -2.94
N ILE A 39 -11.77 18.27 -4.11
CA ILE A 39 -12.11 19.51 -4.80
C ILE A 39 -13.10 20.10 -3.82
N ASP A 40 -12.58 20.91 -2.89
CA ASP A 40 -13.42 21.60 -1.93
C ASP A 40 -14.46 22.32 -2.77
N LYS A 41 -15.73 22.08 -2.44
CA LYS A 41 -16.80 22.87 -3.06
C LYS A 41 -16.46 24.31 -2.70
N LEU A 42 -16.35 25.16 -3.72
CA LEU A 42 -16.22 26.59 -3.52
C LEU A 42 -17.32 26.99 -2.54
N ASP A 43 -16.94 27.67 -1.47
CA ASP A 43 -17.94 28.23 -0.56
C ASP A 43 -18.70 29.37 -1.26
N ASP A 44 -19.84 29.77 -0.69
CA ASP A 44 -20.68 30.79 -1.32
C ASP A 44 -19.93 32.12 -1.52
N ALA A 45 -18.94 32.44 -0.67
CA ALA A 45 -18.13 33.65 -0.79
C ALA A 45 -17.11 33.55 -1.92
N GLU A 46 -16.49 32.39 -2.12
CA GLU A 46 -15.61 32.12 -3.25
C GLU A 46 -16.37 32.12 -4.57
N LEU A 47 -17.62 31.64 -4.58
CA LEU A 47 -18.50 31.68 -5.75
C LEU A 47 -18.84 33.14 -6.13
N GLU A 48 -19.26 33.95 -5.16
CA GLU A 48 -19.53 35.39 -5.38
C GLU A 48 -18.29 36.14 -5.88
N MET A 49 -17.11 35.83 -5.33
CA MET A 49 -15.86 36.44 -5.77
C MET A 49 -15.52 36.04 -7.22
N ALA A 50 -15.71 34.78 -7.58
CA ALA A 50 -15.50 34.30 -8.93
C ALA A 50 -16.47 34.96 -9.94
N GLU A 51 -17.74 35.15 -9.55
CA GLU A 51 -18.72 35.84 -10.37
C GLU A 51 -18.36 37.31 -10.62
N ARG A 52 -17.95 38.05 -9.57
CA ARG A 52 -17.50 39.44 -9.72
C ARG A 52 -16.28 39.55 -10.63
N PHE A 53 -15.29 38.68 -10.43
CA PHE A 53 -14.11 38.64 -11.29
C PHE A 53 -14.48 38.34 -12.75
N ALA A 54 -15.39 37.40 -12.99
CA ALA A 54 -15.84 37.08 -14.34
C ALA A 54 -16.54 38.26 -15.02
N GLN A 55 -17.33 39.04 -14.27
CA GLN A 55 -17.99 40.24 -14.77
C GLN A 55 -16.99 41.35 -15.10
N GLU A 56 -16.01 41.61 -14.23
CA GLU A 56 -14.93 42.59 -14.46
C GLU A 56 -14.12 42.23 -15.70
N LEU A 57 -13.70 40.97 -15.82
CA LEU A 57 -12.95 40.48 -16.97
C LEU A 57 -13.78 40.60 -18.26
N ALA A 58 -15.07 40.30 -18.22
CA ALA A 58 -15.95 40.44 -19.38
C ALA A 58 -16.05 41.90 -19.85
N GLN A 59 -16.16 42.84 -18.91
CA GLN A 59 -16.17 44.28 -19.23
C GLN A 59 -14.84 44.73 -19.84
N GLU A 60 -13.72 44.31 -19.25
CA GLU A 60 -12.37 44.63 -19.76
C GLU A 60 -12.19 44.10 -21.19
N LEU A 61 -12.56 42.84 -21.44
CA LEU A 61 -12.46 42.22 -22.75
C LEU A 61 -13.33 42.93 -23.80
N MET A 62 -14.58 43.24 -23.47
CA MET A 62 -15.48 43.96 -24.36
C MET A 62 -15.02 45.40 -24.66
N SER A 63 -14.29 46.03 -23.73
CA SER A 63 -13.74 47.37 -23.93
C SER A 63 -12.48 47.41 -24.81
N THR A 64 -11.74 46.29 -24.88
CA THR A 64 -10.43 46.22 -25.53
C THR A 64 -10.44 45.47 -26.87
N TYR A 65 -11.32 44.48 -27.02
CA TYR A 65 -11.31 43.55 -28.16
C TYR A 65 -12.63 43.57 -28.93
N SER A 66 -12.57 43.29 -30.23
CA SER A 66 -13.78 43.09 -31.03
C SER A 66 -14.46 41.77 -30.65
N ALA A 67 -15.77 41.65 -30.96
CA ALA A 67 -16.51 40.41 -30.75
C ALA A 67 -15.85 39.19 -31.42
N GLU A 68 -15.25 39.38 -32.60
CA GLU A 68 -14.53 38.32 -33.31
C GLU A 68 -13.26 37.90 -32.56
N GLN A 69 -12.47 38.86 -32.06
CA GLN A 69 -11.26 38.57 -31.28
C GLN A 69 -11.60 37.87 -29.96
N ILE A 70 -12.68 38.29 -29.28
CA ILE A 70 -13.18 37.63 -28.07
C ILE A 70 -13.57 36.17 -28.38
N ALA A 71 -14.27 35.92 -29.49
CA ALA A 71 -14.62 34.57 -29.91
C ALA A 71 -13.38 33.70 -30.18
N GLN A 72 -12.35 34.25 -30.82
CA GLN A 72 -11.08 33.54 -31.05
C GLN A 72 -10.33 33.23 -29.74
N ILE A 73 -10.30 34.18 -28.81
CA ILE A 73 -9.68 34.00 -27.48
C ILE A 73 -10.43 32.89 -26.72
N ALA A 74 -11.76 32.96 -26.66
CA ALA A 74 -12.59 31.96 -26.01
C ALA A 74 -12.38 30.56 -26.61
N ALA A 75 -12.34 30.45 -27.94
CA ALA A 75 -12.08 29.17 -28.62
C ALA A 75 -10.71 28.59 -28.26
N ARG A 76 -9.65 29.42 -28.24
CA ARG A 76 -8.31 28.99 -27.83
C ARG A 76 -8.28 28.53 -26.38
N HIS A 77 -8.95 29.24 -25.48
CA HIS A 77 -9.05 28.84 -24.07
C HIS A 77 -9.80 27.53 -23.89
N MET A 78 -10.93 27.32 -24.59
CA MET A 78 -11.68 26.05 -24.51
C MET A 78 -10.83 24.87 -24.97
N ILE A 79 -10.14 25.00 -26.10
CA ILE A 79 -9.24 23.95 -26.62
C ILE A 79 -8.09 23.71 -25.63
N GLY A 80 -7.46 24.77 -25.14
CA GLY A 80 -6.36 24.68 -24.17
C GLY A 80 -6.79 24.00 -22.87
N ALA A 81 -7.97 24.37 -22.35
CA ALA A 81 -8.54 23.80 -21.14
C ALA A 81 -8.87 22.31 -21.31
N ASP A 82 -9.49 21.91 -22.42
CA ASP A 82 -9.77 20.49 -22.71
C ASP A 82 -8.49 19.67 -22.83
N VAL A 83 -7.48 20.16 -23.56
CA VAL A 83 -6.17 19.48 -23.67
C VAL A 83 -5.50 19.36 -22.30
N PHE A 84 -5.53 20.41 -21.49
CA PHE A 84 -4.98 20.40 -20.14
C PHE A 84 -5.72 19.39 -19.25
N GLN A 85 -7.05 19.41 -19.26
CA GLN A 85 -7.89 18.51 -18.48
C GLN A 85 -7.63 17.04 -18.85
N ARG A 86 -7.58 16.72 -20.15
CA ARG A 86 -7.27 15.36 -20.62
C ARG A 86 -5.88 14.89 -20.17
N LYS A 87 -4.87 15.76 -20.27
CA LYS A 87 -3.51 15.44 -19.79
C LYS A 87 -3.48 15.20 -18.28
N ALA A 88 -4.17 16.05 -17.51
CA ALA A 88 -4.29 15.89 -16.07
C ALA A 88 -4.98 14.57 -15.70
N SER A 89 -6.12 14.25 -16.34
CA SER A 89 -6.83 12.98 -16.14
C SER A 89 -5.96 11.77 -16.49
N SER A 90 -5.30 11.79 -17.66
CA SER A 90 -4.40 10.71 -18.09
C SER A 90 -3.23 10.53 -17.12
N ALA A 91 -2.64 11.60 -16.59
CA ALA A 91 -1.57 11.53 -15.61
C ALA A 91 -2.04 10.86 -14.31
N VAL A 92 -3.24 11.21 -13.82
CA VAL A 92 -3.86 10.58 -12.64
C VAL A 92 -4.11 9.09 -12.87
N ASP A 93 -4.64 8.72 -14.03
CA ASP A 93 -4.93 7.32 -14.36
C ASP A 93 -3.66 6.49 -14.52
N ASN A 94 -2.64 7.03 -15.18
CA ASN A 94 -1.31 6.40 -15.27
C ASN A 94 -0.69 6.19 -13.89
N TYR A 95 -0.80 7.18 -13.00
CA TYR A 95 -0.32 7.06 -11.62
C TYR A 95 -1.06 5.97 -10.84
N ARG A 96 -2.40 5.92 -10.96
CA ARG A 96 -3.23 4.87 -10.35
C ARG A 96 -2.83 3.48 -10.86
N LYS A 97 -2.63 3.35 -12.18
CA LYS A 97 -2.20 2.12 -12.83
C LYS A 97 -0.83 1.66 -12.27
N GLN A 98 0.18 2.53 -12.26
CA GLN A 98 1.50 2.20 -11.72
C GLN A 98 1.45 1.75 -10.25
N ILE A 99 0.62 2.40 -9.41
CA ILE A 99 0.45 1.98 -8.02
C ILE A 99 -0.17 0.59 -7.95
N SER A 100 -1.19 0.32 -8.77
CA SER A 100 -1.86 -0.97 -8.79
C SER A 100 -0.92 -2.10 -9.22
N GLU A 101 -0.10 -1.87 -10.24
CA GLU A 101 0.92 -2.80 -10.74
C GLU A 101 1.97 -3.09 -9.67
N LYS A 102 2.57 -2.04 -9.07
CA LYS A 102 3.53 -2.21 -7.96
C LYS A 102 2.96 -2.98 -6.78
N ARG A 103 1.66 -2.85 -6.51
CA ARG A 103 0.99 -3.64 -5.46
C ARG A 103 0.84 -5.09 -5.89
N ALA A 104 0.45 -5.35 -7.13
CA ALA A 104 0.32 -6.69 -7.68
C ALA A 104 1.66 -7.43 -7.67
N ASP A 105 2.73 -6.77 -8.10
CA ASP A 105 4.10 -7.31 -8.11
C ASP A 105 4.54 -7.69 -6.70
N ARG A 106 4.37 -6.79 -5.73
CA ARG A 106 4.68 -7.09 -4.31
C ARG A 106 3.88 -8.27 -3.77
N VAL A 107 2.61 -8.41 -4.15
CA VAL A 107 1.78 -9.55 -3.74
C VAL A 107 2.33 -10.85 -4.34
N LYS A 108 2.74 -10.81 -5.61
CA LYS A 108 3.34 -11.95 -6.31
C LYS A 108 4.68 -12.35 -5.69
N GLU A 109 5.59 -11.40 -5.48
CA GLU A 109 6.89 -11.62 -4.83
C GLU A 109 6.73 -12.22 -3.43
N ASN A 110 5.83 -11.66 -2.61
CA ASN A 110 5.53 -12.20 -1.28
C ASN A 110 5.02 -13.65 -1.38
N LYS A 111 4.11 -13.94 -2.32
CA LYS A 111 3.60 -15.30 -2.53
C LYS A 111 4.72 -16.27 -2.90
N GLU A 112 5.62 -15.88 -3.79
CA GLU A 112 6.78 -16.71 -4.17
C GLU A 112 7.70 -16.98 -2.98
N HIS A 113 7.97 -15.98 -2.16
CA HIS A 113 8.75 -16.13 -0.93
C HIS A 113 8.09 -17.10 0.05
N VAL A 114 6.78 -16.99 0.26
CA VAL A 114 6.02 -17.92 1.13
C VAL A 114 6.04 -19.35 0.59
N ILE A 115 5.91 -19.52 -0.72
CA ILE A 115 6.02 -20.84 -1.36
C ILE A 115 7.42 -21.44 -1.15
N ALA A 116 8.48 -20.64 -1.32
CA ALA A 116 9.85 -21.08 -1.10
C ALA A 116 10.08 -21.50 0.36
N MET A 117 9.60 -20.71 1.31
CA MET A 117 9.66 -21.02 2.74
C MET A 117 8.88 -22.31 3.08
N ALA A 118 7.67 -22.46 2.56
CA ALA A 118 6.86 -23.67 2.74
C ALA A 118 7.60 -24.92 2.26
N ARG A 119 8.26 -24.84 1.09
CA ARG A 119 9.05 -25.94 0.54
C ARG A 119 10.29 -26.24 1.37
N GLN A 120 10.95 -25.21 1.91
CA GLN A 120 12.12 -25.38 2.77
C GLN A 120 11.75 -26.11 4.07
N ILE A 121 10.71 -25.64 4.77
CA ILE A 121 10.19 -26.30 5.98
C ILE A 121 9.79 -27.74 5.67
N ALA A 122 9.10 -27.98 4.55
CA ALA A 122 8.72 -29.33 4.15
C ALA A 122 9.94 -30.24 3.92
N LYS A 123 11.00 -29.75 3.28
CA LYS A 123 12.23 -30.52 3.06
C LYS A 123 12.88 -30.93 4.39
N GLU A 124 13.01 -29.98 5.32
CA GLU A 124 13.57 -30.23 6.65
C GLU A 124 12.74 -31.28 7.40
N LYS A 125 11.41 -31.12 7.41
CA LYS A 125 10.51 -32.05 8.07
C LYS A 125 10.46 -33.44 7.42
N TRP A 126 10.68 -33.53 6.10
CA TRP A 126 10.82 -34.83 5.43
C TRP A 126 12.13 -35.54 5.78
N GLN A 127 13.20 -34.80 6.03
CA GLN A 127 14.47 -35.37 6.47
C GLN A 127 14.38 -35.90 7.92
N GLU A 128 13.57 -35.25 8.76
CA GLU A 128 13.27 -35.72 10.12
C GLU A 128 12.41 -37.01 10.14
N ASP A 129 11.60 -37.26 9.10
CA ASP A 129 10.76 -38.47 8.97
C ASP A 129 11.56 -39.70 8.50
N THR A 130 12.48 -40.16 9.36
CA THR A 130 13.33 -41.33 9.10
C THR A 130 12.52 -42.61 8.92
N GLU A 131 11.35 -42.71 9.57
CA GLU A 131 10.45 -43.85 9.51
C GLU A 131 9.53 -43.82 8.27
N LYS A 132 9.53 -42.73 7.49
CA LYS A 132 8.72 -42.53 6.28
C LYS A 132 7.22 -42.72 6.53
N LYS A 133 6.73 -42.28 7.68
CA LYS A 133 5.33 -42.46 8.11
C LYS A 133 4.44 -41.28 7.72
N ILE A 134 5.00 -40.08 7.59
CA ILE A 134 4.21 -38.88 7.40
C ILE A 134 3.66 -38.84 5.98
N ARG A 135 2.35 -38.62 5.83
CA ARG A 135 1.72 -38.44 4.52
C ARG A 135 1.72 -36.97 4.10
N LYS A 136 1.61 -36.71 2.79
CA LYS A 136 1.57 -35.34 2.25
C LYS A 136 0.56 -34.43 2.96
N GLY A 137 -0.61 -34.97 3.31
CA GLY A 137 -1.66 -34.21 4.02
C GLY A 137 -1.26 -33.81 5.44
N GLU A 138 -0.57 -34.69 6.17
CA GLU A 138 -0.06 -34.41 7.52
C GLU A 138 1.10 -33.42 7.47
N MET A 139 2.03 -33.61 6.52
CA MET A 139 3.11 -32.66 6.30
C MET A 139 2.58 -31.26 5.97
N ALA A 140 1.54 -31.16 5.16
CA ALA A 140 0.90 -29.87 4.86
C ALA A 140 0.35 -29.20 6.13
N ARG A 141 -0.18 -29.95 7.11
CA ARG A 141 -0.63 -29.39 8.40
C ARG A 141 0.54 -28.89 9.24
N LEU A 142 1.64 -29.64 9.29
CA LEU A 142 2.86 -29.23 10.01
C LEU A 142 3.45 -27.94 9.43
N VAL A 143 3.63 -27.92 8.10
CA VAL A 143 4.13 -26.73 7.39
C VAL A 143 3.17 -25.55 7.55
N TYR A 144 1.85 -25.79 7.45
CA TYR A 144 0.86 -24.75 7.67
C TYR A 144 0.95 -24.15 9.08
N GLY A 145 1.04 -24.98 10.12
CA GLY A 145 1.22 -24.52 11.50
C GLY A 145 2.49 -23.69 11.68
N ALA A 146 3.61 -24.13 11.09
CA ALA A 146 4.86 -23.38 11.10
C ALA A 146 4.74 -22.02 10.39
N LEU A 147 4.05 -21.98 9.23
CA LEU A 147 3.81 -20.73 8.51
C LEU A 147 2.87 -19.78 9.28
N GLN A 148 1.90 -20.29 10.03
CA GLN A 148 1.01 -19.47 10.86
C GLN A 148 1.75 -18.74 11.98
N ALA A 149 2.88 -19.27 12.47
CA ALA A 149 3.73 -18.60 13.45
C ALA A 149 4.55 -17.43 12.86
N THR A 150 4.58 -17.28 11.53
CA THR A 150 5.32 -16.22 10.83
C THR A 150 4.40 -15.06 10.44
N ILE A 151 4.99 -13.95 9.97
CA ILE A 151 4.25 -12.80 9.41
C ILE A 151 3.38 -13.17 8.19
N TYR A 152 3.61 -14.33 7.58
CA TYR A 152 2.95 -14.78 6.37
C TYR A 152 1.73 -15.69 6.61
N GLY A 153 1.37 -15.98 7.87
CA GLY A 153 0.26 -16.89 8.19
C GLY A 153 -1.05 -16.56 7.45
N LYS A 154 -1.35 -15.28 7.27
CA LYS A 154 -2.58 -14.83 6.59
C LYS A 154 -2.63 -15.14 5.08
N GLN A 155 -1.50 -15.46 4.45
CA GLN A 155 -1.40 -15.71 3.00
C GLN A 155 -1.51 -17.18 2.63
N ALA A 156 -1.37 -18.08 3.62
CA ALA A 156 -1.41 -19.51 3.41
C ALA A 156 -2.80 -20.05 3.79
N THR A 157 -3.30 -20.98 2.97
CA THR A 157 -4.39 -21.90 3.38
C THR A 157 -3.83 -23.31 3.37
N LEU A 158 -4.41 -24.22 4.15
CA LEU A 158 -3.94 -25.61 4.19
C LEU A 158 -3.96 -26.27 2.80
N GLY A 159 -4.99 -25.98 1.99
CA GLY A 159 -5.08 -26.46 0.61
C GLY A 159 -3.93 -25.94 -0.25
N SER A 160 -3.66 -24.63 -0.20
CA SER A 160 -2.55 -24.03 -0.96
C SER A 160 -1.19 -24.59 -0.55
N VAL A 161 -0.95 -24.76 0.76
CA VAL A 161 0.30 -25.34 1.27
C VAL A 161 0.51 -26.76 0.74
N ARG A 162 -0.55 -27.58 0.72
CA ARG A 162 -0.50 -28.94 0.16
C ARG A 162 -0.03 -28.94 -1.29
N ASP A 163 -0.48 -27.98 -2.09
CA ASP A 163 -0.08 -27.87 -3.49
C ASP A 163 1.36 -27.35 -3.61
N TRP A 164 1.76 -26.37 -2.80
CA TRP A 164 3.09 -25.78 -2.80
C TRP A 164 4.21 -26.75 -2.47
N ILE A 165 3.95 -27.71 -1.57
CA ILE A 165 4.93 -28.74 -1.16
C ILE A 165 4.97 -29.96 -2.09
N THR A 166 4.04 -30.06 -3.06
CA THR A 166 3.99 -31.18 -4.02
C THR A 166 5.34 -31.46 -4.68
N PRO A 167 6.08 -30.45 -5.19
CA PRO A 167 7.34 -30.69 -5.89
C PRO A 167 8.46 -31.25 -5.01
N VAL A 168 8.34 -31.13 -3.68
CA VAL A 168 9.32 -31.64 -2.72
C VAL A 168 8.80 -32.88 -1.97
N THR A 169 7.62 -33.39 -2.33
CA THR A 169 7.00 -34.53 -1.67
C THR A 169 7.69 -35.83 -2.11
N PRO A 170 8.23 -36.63 -1.18
CA PRO A 170 8.83 -37.92 -1.52
C PRO A 170 7.83 -38.91 -2.13
N GLY A 171 8.32 -39.81 -2.98
CA GLY A 171 7.46 -40.79 -3.68
C GLY A 171 6.59 -41.65 -2.76
N TYR A 172 7.10 -42.00 -1.56
CA TYR A 172 6.34 -42.78 -0.57
C TYR A 172 5.13 -41.99 -0.01
N ALA A 173 5.26 -40.67 0.13
CA ALA A 173 4.26 -39.79 0.73
C ALA A 173 3.24 -39.25 -0.28
N SER A 174 3.53 -39.36 -1.58
CA SER A 174 2.69 -38.87 -2.68
C SER A 174 1.46 -39.73 -2.96
N LYS A 175 1.50 -41.02 -2.59
CA LYS A 175 0.35 -41.94 -2.77
C LYS A 175 -0.83 -41.49 -1.91
N ARG A 176 -2.01 -41.33 -2.54
CA ARG A 176 -3.30 -41.19 -1.85
C ARG A 176 -3.56 -42.47 -1.03
N GLY A 177 -3.79 -42.33 0.27
CA GLY A 177 -4.24 -43.40 1.17
C GLY A 177 -4.37 -42.87 2.61
N ARG A 178 -5.27 -43.37 3.46
CA ARG A 178 -6.22 -44.49 3.36
C ARG A 178 -7.60 -44.06 2.85
#